data_AF-A0A925DWU5-F1
#
_entry.id   AF-A0A925DWU5-F1
#
_cell.length_a   1.000
_cell.length_b   1.000
_cell.length_c   1.000
_cell.angle_alpha   90.00
_cell.angle_beta   90.00
_cell.angle_gamma   90.00
#
_symmetry.space_group_name_H-M   'P 1'
#
loop_
_entity.id
_entity.type
_entity.pdbx_description
1 polymer ?
#
loop_
_entity_poly.entity_id
_entity_poly.type
_entity_poly.pdbx_seq_one_letter_code
_entity_poly.pdbx_strand_id
1 'polypeptide(L)'
;MSEKKVINSVGYEVFVGKQALAELDLFVKKKNYSRIFILCDENTFKYCLPELLFHCESLQECELLEIESGEENKNLGICSNLFSALTESGADRNS
;
A
#
# COMPACT_ATOMS: atom_id res chain seq x y z
N MET A 1 -26.08 8.62 -3.69
CA MET A 1 -24.82 8.12 -4.32
C MET A 1 -23.72 9.05 -3.87
N SER A 2 -22.74 8.58 -3.09
CA SER A 2 -21.70 9.45 -2.55
C SER A 2 -20.68 9.79 -3.63
N GLU A 3 -20.52 11.09 -3.94
CA GLU A 3 -19.65 11.61 -4.99
C GLU A 3 -18.15 11.41 -4.66
N LYS A 4 -17.34 11.23 -5.71
CA LYS A 4 -15.87 11.25 -5.64
C LYS A 4 -15.43 12.64 -5.16
N LYS A 5 -14.66 12.70 -4.08
CA LYS A 5 -14.03 13.93 -3.60
C LYS A 5 -12.52 13.82 -3.75
N VAL A 6 -11.91 14.81 -4.39
CA VAL A 6 -10.45 14.94 -4.48
C VAL A 6 -10.03 16.15 -3.66
N ILE A 7 -9.06 15.97 -2.76
CA ILE A 7 -8.46 17.04 -1.97
C ILE A 7 -7.02 17.22 -2.48
N ASN A 8 -6.70 18.42 -2.92
CA ASN A 8 -5.35 18.76 -3.39
C ASN A 8 -4.48 19.16 -2.20
N SER A 9 -3.33 18.50 -2.05
CA SER A 9 -2.30 18.83 -1.06
C SER A 9 -1.03 19.32 -1.77
N VAL A 10 0.02 19.62 -1.00
CA VAL A 10 1.31 20.03 -1.56
C VAL A 10 2.01 18.80 -2.13
N GLY A 11 1.99 18.66 -3.46
CA GLY A 11 2.72 17.62 -4.21
C GLY A 11 2.00 16.28 -4.37
N TYR A 12 0.75 16.15 -3.89
CA TYR A 12 -0.06 14.94 -4.05
C TYR A 12 -1.56 15.22 -3.93
N GLU A 13 -2.37 14.26 -4.36
CA GLU A 13 -3.83 14.29 -4.33
C GLU A 13 -4.36 13.24 -3.35
N VAL A 14 -5.47 13.55 -2.66
CA VAL A 14 -6.17 12.62 -1.76
C VAL A 14 -7.55 12.32 -2.34
N PHE A 15 -7.78 11.07 -2.71
CA PHE A 15 -9.04 10.59 -3.26
C PHE A 15 -9.90 9.98 -2.15
N VAL A 16 -11.14 10.45 -2.00
CA VAL A 16 -12.09 9.97 -0.98
C VAL A 16 -13.41 9.58 -1.65
N GLY A 17 -13.96 8.45 -1.22
CA GLY A 17 -15.25 7.92 -1.68
C GLY A 17 -15.14 6.59 -2.39
N LYS A 18 -16.27 6.10 -2.92
CA LYS A 18 -16.40 4.73 -3.46
C LYS A 18 -15.48 4.41 -4.65
N GLN A 19 -14.97 5.43 -5.33
CA GLN A 19 -14.09 5.27 -6.49
C GLN A 19 -12.60 5.35 -6.14
N ALA A 20 -12.24 5.62 -4.89
CA ALA A 20 -10.84 5.87 -4.52
C ALA A 20 -9.90 4.69 -4.83
N LEU A 21 -10.33 3.45 -4.61
CA LEU A 21 -9.52 2.26 -4.93
C LEU A 21 -9.37 2.05 -6.44
N ALA A 22 -10.41 2.31 -7.23
CA ALA A 22 -10.30 2.25 -8.69
C ALA A 22 -9.30 3.29 -9.24
N GLU A 23 -9.24 4.49 -8.62
CA GLU A 23 -8.24 5.50 -8.98
C GLU A 23 -6.82 5.08 -8.57
N LEU A 24 -6.68 4.35 -7.45
CA LEU A 24 -5.39 3.77 -7.04
C LEU A 24 -4.90 2.75 -8.08
N ASP A 25 -5.77 1.87 -8.56
CA ASP A 25 -5.42 0.91 -9.61
C ASP A 25 -4.93 1.61 -10.89
N LEU A 26 -5.64 2.65 -11.34
CA LEU A 26 -5.24 3.47 -12.48
C LEU A 26 -3.90 4.18 -12.26
N PHE A 27 -3.67 4.70 -11.04
CA PHE A 27 -2.40 5.34 -10.67
C PHE A 27 -1.25 4.33 -10.76
N VAL A 28 -1.43 3.14 -10.18
CA VAL A 28 -0.43 2.08 -10.20
C VAL A 28 -0.13 1.64 -11.63
N LYS A 29 -1.15 1.37 -12.47
CA LYS A 29 -0.97 1.01 -13.89
C LYS A 29 -0.22 2.06 -14.70
N LYS A 30 -0.42 3.34 -14.38
CA LYS A 30 0.22 4.46 -15.10
C LYS A 30 1.68 4.65 -14.68
N LYS A 31 2.04 4.24 -13.48
CA LYS A 31 3.40 4.36 -12.94
C LYS A 31 4.19 3.11 -13.26
N ASN A 32 5.42 3.28 -13.71
CA ASN A 32 6.31 2.17 -14.04
C ASN A 32 7.22 1.84 -12.85
N TYR A 33 6.61 1.39 -11.74
CA TYR A 33 7.36 0.95 -10.57
C TYR A 33 8.10 -0.35 -10.88
N SER A 34 9.33 -0.50 -10.37
CA SER A 34 10.13 -1.71 -10.57
C SER A 34 9.59 -2.89 -9.77
N ARG A 35 9.11 -2.61 -8.55
CA ARG A 35 8.40 -3.51 -7.65
C ARG A 35 7.38 -2.71 -6.86
N ILE A 36 6.42 -3.38 -6.27
CA ILE A 36 5.46 -2.79 -5.34
C ILE A 36 5.33 -3.73 -4.15
N PHE A 37 5.37 -3.17 -2.96
CA PHE A 37 5.26 -3.89 -1.70
C PHE A 37 4.04 -3.38 -0.92
N ILE A 38 3.29 -4.30 -0.31
CA ILE A 38 2.19 -3.97 0.60
C ILE A 38 2.68 -4.26 2.02
N LEU A 39 2.72 -3.24 2.87
CA LEU A 39 3.00 -3.40 4.29
C LEU A 39 1.70 -3.31 5.09
N CYS A 40 1.38 -4.31 5.88
CA CYS A 40 0.19 -4.30 6.72
C CYS A 40 0.41 -5.04 8.05
N ASP A 41 -0.44 -4.75 9.03
CA ASP A 41 -0.58 -5.61 10.21
C ASP A 41 -1.63 -6.72 9.98
N GLU A 42 -1.76 -7.66 10.92
CA GLU A 42 -2.69 -8.80 10.80
C GLU A 42 -4.16 -8.37 10.73
N ASN A 43 -4.50 -7.24 11.34
CA ASN A 43 -5.86 -6.69 11.29
C ASN A 43 -6.15 -6.15 9.89
N THR A 44 -5.23 -5.36 9.33
CA THR A 44 -5.33 -4.78 8.00
C THR A 44 -5.28 -5.87 6.93
N PHE A 45 -4.43 -6.88 7.10
CA PHE A 45 -4.40 -8.08 6.27
C PHE A 45 -5.78 -8.74 6.22
N LYS A 46 -6.39 -8.95 7.39
CA LYS A 46 -7.67 -9.66 7.49
C LYS A 46 -8.85 -8.86 6.94
N TYR A 47 -8.92 -7.57 7.26
CA TYR A 47 -10.14 -6.77 7.05
C TYR A 47 -10.07 -5.81 5.86
N CYS A 48 -8.86 -5.46 5.39
CA CYS A 48 -8.70 -4.42 4.36
C CYS A 48 -8.05 -4.94 3.08
N LEU A 49 -7.05 -5.84 3.19
CA LEU A 49 -6.34 -6.36 2.02
C LEU A 49 -7.27 -7.03 0.99
N PRO A 50 -8.28 -7.84 1.37
CA PRO A 50 -9.17 -8.45 0.38
C PRO A 50 -9.91 -7.41 -0.48
N GLU A 51 -10.37 -6.32 0.13
CA GLU A 51 -11.06 -5.25 -0.61
C GLU A 51 -10.11 -4.43 -1.49
N LEU A 52 -8.88 -4.20 -1.01
CA LEU A 52 -7.84 -3.57 -1.80
C LEU A 52 -7.56 -4.39 -3.07
N LEU A 53 -7.34 -5.69 -2.94
CA LEU A 53 -7.00 -6.58 -4.06
C LEU A 53 -8.20 -6.87 -4.99
N PHE A 54 -9.43 -6.81 -4.46
CA PHE A 54 -10.64 -6.91 -5.28
C PHE A 54 -10.80 -5.70 -6.20
N HIS A 55 -10.47 -4.50 -5.71
CA HIS A 55 -10.63 -3.25 -6.47
C HIS A 55 -9.38 -2.81 -7.24
N CYS A 56 -8.19 -3.32 -6.88
CA CYS A 56 -6.91 -2.98 -7.48
C CYS A 56 -6.20 -4.23 -8.01
N GLU A 57 -6.58 -4.66 -9.21
CA GLU A 57 -6.00 -5.84 -9.88
C GLU A 57 -4.48 -5.73 -10.02
N SER A 58 -3.95 -4.51 -10.21
CA SER A 58 -2.50 -4.28 -10.35
C SER A 58 -1.69 -4.64 -9.10
N LEU A 59 -2.36 -4.83 -7.96
CA LEU A 59 -1.72 -5.15 -6.69
C LEU A 59 -1.75 -6.65 -6.35
N GLN A 60 -2.39 -7.49 -7.17
CA GLN A 60 -2.56 -8.93 -6.85
C GLN A 60 -1.24 -9.71 -6.76
N GLU A 61 -0.23 -9.33 -7.53
CA GLU A 61 1.08 -9.98 -7.54
C GLU A 61 2.12 -9.23 -6.68
N CYS A 62 1.69 -8.23 -5.90
CA CYS A 62 2.60 -7.49 -5.03
C CYS A 62 3.09 -8.36 -3.88
N GLU A 63 4.30 -8.07 -3.43
CA GLU A 63 4.87 -8.74 -2.27
C GLU A 63 4.30 -8.13 -0.98
N LEU A 64 3.88 -9.00 -0.06
CA LEU A 64 3.30 -8.61 1.21
C LEU A 64 4.35 -8.69 2.32
N LEU A 65 4.49 -7.61 3.08
CA LEU A 65 5.24 -7.53 4.33
C LEU A 65 4.23 -7.40 5.47
N GLU A 66 4.13 -8.43 6.31
CA GLU A 66 3.20 -8.44 7.45
C GLU A 66 3.95 -8.22 8.77
N ILE A 67 3.38 -7.42 9.65
CA ILE A 67 3.88 -7.18 11.01
C ILE A 67 2.77 -7.43 12.04
N GLU A 68 3.15 -7.54 13.31
CA GLU A 68 2.18 -7.59 14.40
C GLU A 68 1.55 -6.21 14.65
N SER A 69 0.27 -6.18 14.98
CA SER A 69 -0.46 -4.96 15.33
C SER A 69 -0.08 -4.48 16.73
N GLY A 70 -0.21 -3.16 16.94
CA GLY A 70 0.13 -2.53 18.21
C GLY A 70 1.10 -1.36 18.06
N GLU A 71 1.04 -0.43 19.01
CA GLU A 71 1.94 0.74 19.02
C GLU A 71 3.36 0.34 19.40
N GLU A 72 3.51 -0.72 20.19
CA GLU A 72 4.78 -1.33 20.57
C GLU A 72 5.64 -1.72 19.36
N ASN A 73 5.02 -2.03 18.22
CA ASN A 73 5.70 -2.42 16.99
C ASN A 73 6.17 -1.20 16.18
N LYS A 74 5.83 0.03 16.56
CA LYS A 74 6.35 1.26 15.96
C LYS A 74 7.71 1.63 16.55
N ASN A 75 8.68 0.73 16.40
CA ASN A 75 10.03 0.92 16.90
C ASN A 75 11.08 0.67 15.79
N LEU A 76 12.30 1.19 16.01
CA LEU A 76 13.38 1.11 15.03
C LEU A 76 13.85 -0.33 14.77
N GLY A 77 13.63 -1.26 15.70
CA GLY A 77 13.95 -2.67 15.51
C GLY A 77 13.07 -3.30 14.42
N ILE A 78 11.76 -3.08 14.50
CA ILE A 78 10.81 -3.52 13.46
C ILE A 78 11.12 -2.84 12.13
N CYS A 79 11.41 -1.52 12.14
CA CYS A 79 11.83 -0.83 10.92
C CYS A 79 13.09 -1.48 10.30
N SER A 80 14.11 -1.80 11.11
CA SER A 80 15.33 -2.44 10.61
C SER A 80 15.05 -3.80 9.97
N ASN A 81 14.17 -4.60 10.55
CA ASN A 81 13.78 -5.89 9.99
C ASN A 81 13.04 -5.73 8.65
N LEU A 82 12.12 -4.76 8.56
CA LEU A 82 11.43 -4.42 7.31
C LEU A 82 12.41 -3.95 6.23
N PHE A 83 13.39 -3.12 6.59
CA PHE A 83 14.43 -2.69 5.65
C PHE A 83 15.29 -3.85 5.14
N SER A 84 15.63 -4.81 6.00
CA SER A 84 16.33 -6.03 5.57
C SER A 84 15.48 -6.84 4.59
N ALA A 85 14.20 -7.08 4.91
CA ALA A 85 13.28 -7.80 4.03
C ALA A 85 13.14 -7.12 2.67
N LEU A 86 12.96 -5.80 2.63
CA LEU A 86 12.93 -5.02 1.39
C LEU A 86 14.21 -5.19 0.56
N THR A 87 15.38 -5.16 1.23
CA THR A 87 16.68 -5.30 0.57
C THR A 87 16.87 -6.71 0.00
N GLU A 88 16.51 -7.73 0.77
CA GLU A 88 16.58 -9.14 0.36
C GLU A 88 15.65 -9.44 -0.82
N SER A 89 14.48 -8.81 -0.83
CA SER A 89 13.53 -8.87 -1.93
C SER A 89 13.90 -7.97 -3.11
N GLY A 90 15.04 -7.27 -3.07
CA GLY A 90 15.54 -6.49 -4.19
C GLY A 90 14.76 -5.21 -4.47
N ALA A 91 14.21 -4.58 -3.42
CA ALA A 91 13.66 -3.23 -3.52
C ALA A 91 14.75 -2.24 -3.98
N ASP A 92 14.37 -1.32 -4.86
CA ASP A 92 15.24 -0.27 -5.38
C ASP A 92 14.63 1.13 -5.15
N ARG A 93 15.24 2.18 -5.71
CA ARG A 93 14.76 3.56 -5.55
C ARG A 93 13.47 3.89 -6.30
N ASN A 94 13.00 2.96 -7.14
CA ASN A 94 11.78 3.04 -7.94
C ASN A 94 10.78 1.94 -7.55
N SER A 95 10.99 1.30 -6.40
CA SER A 95 10.01 0.42 -5.74
C SER A 95 9.02 1.20 -4.89
#